data_AF-A2DUD1-F1
#
_entry.id   AF-A2DUD1-F1
#
_cell.length_a   1.000
_cell.length_b   1.000
_cell.length_c   1.000
_cell.angle_alpha   90.00
_cell.angle_beta   90.00
_cell.angle_gamma   90.00
#
_symmetry.space_group_name_H-M   'P 1'
#
loop_
_entity.id
_entity.type
_entity.pdbx_description
1 polymer ?
#
loop_
_entity_poly.entity_id
_entity_poly.type
_entity_poly.pdbx_seq_one_letter_code
_entity_poly.pdbx_strand_id
1 'polypeptide(L)'
;MSSSAQPKNENWCIYSDLKPIKVFEYSDQASKIIWAVNPNNILQTSSQIIELITAYKITIQMALYLIDIISQVRVKDIKLFTELYQKILNEFSCIIKPENEKLVTLLYYRGFKFENFEPEMKEEEILNLYSTESPLYYIAWDKIDDLKSKFPNLDINQESNKITPLDCSIKYGSELCFNYLKNLGAQYTNKSEKYAVQGGNKNIFMEMIEEGKSFDNMINTALDYRHYEIAEYLKTNFEQTPNSIAESMYFGNYDIASYLLTNGGNINSIYNQFLSIFINVLLDSLSLNIYQCFMKFSRY
;
A
#
# COMPACT_ATOMS: atom_id res chain seq x y z
N MET A 1 21.40 25.48 -32.25
CA MET A 1 20.39 24.60 -32.87
C MET A 1 20.71 23.18 -32.41
N SER A 2 20.22 22.76 -31.23
CA SER A 2 20.35 21.36 -30.81
C SER A 2 19.18 20.58 -31.42
N SER A 3 19.51 19.51 -32.13
CA SER A 3 18.56 18.62 -32.79
C SER A 3 17.69 17.95 -31.74
N SER A 4 16.39 18.26 -31.75
CA SER A 4 15.36 17.49 -31.05
C SER A 4 15.27 16.12 -31.71
N ALA A 5 15.96 15.13 -31.14
CA ALA A 5 15.70 13.74 -31.45
C ALA A 5 14.26 13.45 -30.99
N GLN A 6 13.36 13.18 -31.95
CA GLN A 6 12.05 12.65 -31.59
C GLN A 6 12.28 11.31 -30.88
N PRO A 7 11.63 11.07 -29.72
CA PRO A 7 11.72 9.79 -29.05
C PRO A 7 11.17 8.72 -30.00
N LYS A 8 11.92 7.61 -30.14
CA LYS A 8 11.43 6.41 -30.81
C LYS A 8 10.11 6.03 -30.14
N ASN A 9 9.10 5.69 -30.96
CA ASN A 9 7.88 5.02 -30.49
C ASN A 9 8.25 3.64 -29.93
N GLU A 10 8.84 3.61 -28.75
CA GLU A 10 8.77 2.45 -27.88
C GLU A 10 7.29 2.27 -27.56
N ASN A 11 6.80 1.05 -27.65
CA ASN A 11 5.40 0.73 -27.43
C ASN A 11 5.09 0.99 -25.94
N TRP A 12 4.61 2.19 -25.61
CA TRP A 12 4.38 2.63 -24.23
C TRP A 12 3.34 1.71 -23.60
N CYS A 13 3.80 0.78 -22.76
CA CYS A 13 2.91 -0.07 -21.99
C CYS A 13 2.23 0.78 -20.91
N ILE A 14 0.92 0.96 -21.06
CA ILE A 14 -0.02 1.59 -20.12
C ILE A 14 -0.39 0.55 -19.07
N TYR A 15 -0.21 0.86 -17.79
CA TYR A 15 -0.41 -0.11 -16.72
C TYR A 15 -1.90 -0.44 -16.52
N SER A 16 -2.79 0.52 -16.76
CA SER A 16 -4.24 0.30 -16.67
C SER A 16 -4.79 -0.70 -17.69
N ASP A 17 -4.09 -0.90 -18.80
CA ASP A 17 -4.56 -1.69 -19.95
C ASP A 17 -4.00 -3.12 -19.94
N LEU A 18 -3.17 -3.44 -18.95
CA LEU A 18 -2.57 -4.75 -18.82
C LEU A 18 -3.62 -5.83 -18.56
N LYS A 19 -3.46 -6.95 -19.28
CA LYS A 19 -4.28 -8.14 -19.09
C LYS A 19 -3.48 -9.21 -18.35
N PRO A 20 -4.06 -9.85 -17.32
CA PRO A 20 -3.39 -10.94 -16.64
C PRO A 20 -3.21 -12.14 -17.58
N ILE A 21 -2.17 -12.94 -17.35
CA ILE A 21 -2.05 -14.27 -17.95
C ILE A 21 -3.14 -15.19 -17.38
N LYS A 22 -3.50 -16.24 -18.12
CA LYS A 22 -4.62 -17.14 -17.78
C LYS A 22 -4.61 -17.66 -16.34
N VAL A 23 -3.42 -17.95 -15.78
CA VAL A 23 -3.29 -18.46 -14.40
C VAL A 23 -3.72 -17.43 -13.35
N PHE A 24 -3.64 -16.14 -13.66
CA PHE A 24 -3.98 -15.05 -12.75
C PHE A 24 -5.32 -14.38 -13.06
N GLU A 25 -6.02 -14.79 -14.12
CA GLU A 25 -7.27 -14.16 -14.58
C GLU A 25 -8.30 -13.99 -13.46
N TYR A 26 -8.61 -15.06 -12.72
CA TYR A 26 -9.60 -14.98 -11.64
C TYR A 26 -9.09 -14.29 -10.38
N SER A 27 -7.77 -14.34 -10.12
CA SER A 27 -7.16 -13.64 -8.98
C SER A 27 -7.18 -12.12 -9.22
N ASP A 28 -6.84 -11.70 -10.44
CA ASP A 28 -6.95 -10.31 -10.90
C ASP A 28 -8.39 -9.81 -10.84
N GLN A 29 -9.34 -10.61 -11.36
CA GLN A 29 -10.76 -10.28 -11.30
C GLN A 29 -11.23 -10.08 -9.85
N ALA A 30 -10.94 -11.02 -8.95
CA ALA A 30 -11.30 -10.92 -7.54
C ALA A 30 -10.68 -9.67 -6.89
N SER A 31 -9.40 -9.43 -7.14
CA SER A 31 -8.69 -8.28 -6.57
C SER A 31 -9.27 -6.96 -7.05
N LYS A 32 -9.64 -6.84 -8.33
CA LYS A 32 -10.28 -5.63 -8.89
C LYS A 32 -11.68 -5.41 -8.31
N ILE A 33 -12.47 -6.48 -8.15
CA ILE A 33 -13.80 -6.43 -7.51
C ILE A 33 -13.70 -5.96 -6.05
N ILE A 34 -12.77 -6.54 -5.27
CA ILE A 34 -12.54 -6.15 -3.87
C ILE A 34 -12.01 -4.71 -3.79
N TRP A 35 -11.06 -4.35 -4.65
CA TRP A 35 -10.51 -2.99 -4.68
C TRP A 35 -11.57 -1.93 -5.01
N ALA A 36 -12.56 -2.25 -5.84
CA ALA A 36 -13.63 -1.32 -6.23
C ALA A 36 -14.77 -1.21 -5.20
N VAL A 37 -14.67 -1.89 -4.05
CA VAL A 37 -15.73 -1.87 -3.04
C VAL A 37 -15.94 -0.46 -2.48
N ASN A 38 -17.21 -0.07 -2.37
CA ASN A 38 -17.71 1.18 -1.79
C ASN A 38 -19.09 0.93 -1.13
N PRO A 39 -19.64 1.91 -0.38
CA PRO A 39 -20.92 1.73 0.29
C PRO A 39 -22.10 1.39 -0.64
N ASN A 40 -22.04 1.78 -1.91
CA ASN A 40 -23.14 1.59 -2.86
C ASN A 40 -23.13 0.20 -3.52
N ASN A 41 -21.99 -0.48 -3.56
CA ASN A 41 -21.85 -1.76 -4.27
C ASN A 41 -21.49 -2.95 -3.37
N ILE A 42 -21.36 -2.78 -2.04
CA ILE A 42 -20.89 -3.84 -1.15
C ILE A 42 -21.67 -5.16 -1.28
N LEU A 43 -22.99 -5.09 -1.45
CA LEU A 43 -23.83 -6.29 -1.64
C LEU A 43 -23.49 -7.01 -2.96
N GLN A 44 -23.37 -6.26 -4.05
CA GLN A 44 -22.97 -6.79 -5.35
C GLN A 44 -21.56 -7.38 -5.30
N THR A 45 -20.60 -6.65 -4.74
CA THR A 45 -19.21 -7.10 -4.54
C THR A 45 -19.20 -8.41 -3.76
N SER A 46 -19.96 -8.50 -2.67
CA SER A 46 -20.04 -9.71 -1.85
C SER A 46 -20.55 -10.90 -2.66
N SER A 47 -21.66 -10.74 -3.39
CA SER A 47 -22.22 -11.80 -4.23
C SER A 47 -21.26 -12.25 -5.33
N GLN A 48 -20.56 -11.31 -5.98
CA GLN A 48 -19.58 -11.65 -7.02
C GLN A 48 -18.39 -12.44 -6.46
N ILE A 49 -17.88 -12.08 -5.28
CA ILE A 49 -16.79 -12.83 -4.64
C ILE A 49 -17.26 -14.22 -4.19
N ILE A 50 -18.48 -14.33 -3.64
CA ILE A 50 -19.09 -15.62 -3.29
C ILE A 50 -19.25 -16.49 -4.53
N GLU A 51 -19.69 -15.93 -5.66
CA GLU A 51 -19.78 -16.64 -6.95
C GLU A 51 -18.41 -17.17 -7.41
N LEU A 52 -17.35 -16.36 -7.33
CA LEU A 52 -16.00 -16.81 -7.68
C LEU A 52 -15.52 -17.97 -6.79
N ILE A 53 -15.82 -17.94 -5.49
CA ILE A 53 -15.45 -19.00 -4.55
C ILE A 53 -16.26 -20.28 -4.83
N THR A 54 -17.59 -20.16 -4.94
CA THR A 54 -18.50 -21.31 -5.17
C THR A 54 -18.30 -21.96 -6.53
N ALA A 55 -17.90 -21.21 -7.54
CA ALA A 55 -17.51 -21.72 -8.86
C ALA A 55 -16.07 -22.29 -8.90
N TYR A 56 -15.39 -22.37 -7.76
CA TYR A 56 -14.00 -22.84 -7.61
C TYR A 56 -12.99 -22.08 -8.49
N LYS A 57 -13.27 -20.81 -8.81
CA LYS A 57 -12.38 -19.93 -9.58
C LYS A 57 -11.28 -19.35 -8.71
N ILE A 58 -11.56 -19.15 -7.43
CA ILE A 58 -10.61 -18.77 -6.37
C ILE A 58 -10.91 -19.55 -5.09
N THR A 59 -9.96 -19.63 -4.17
CA THR A 59 -10.20 -20.18 -2.82
C THR A 59 -10.75 -19.11 -1.89
N ILE A 60 -11.43 -19.54 -0.81
CA ILE A 60 -11.87 -18.62 0.25
C ILE A 60 -10.68 -17.92 0.92
N GLN A 61 -9.57 -18.63 1.15
CA GLN A 61 -8.35 -18.07 1.75
C GLN A 61 -7.80 -16.93 0.91
N MET A 62 -7.79 -17.08 -0.42
CA MET A 62 -7.35 -16.04 -1.35
C MET A 62 -8.22 -14.79 -1.25
N ALA A 63 -9.56 -14.95 -1.26
CA ALA A 63 -10.47 -13.83 -1.16
C ALA A 63 -10.29 -13.07 0.16
N LEU A 64 -10.20 -13.79 1.29
CA LEU A 64 -9.99 -13.20 2.60
C LEU A 64 -8.61 -12.53 2.72
N TYR A 65 -7.56 -13.13 2.17
CA TYR A 65 -6.23 -12.53 2.08
C TYR A 65 -6.25 -11.20 1.31
N LEU A 66 -6.91 -11.15 0.14
CA LEU A 66 -7.02 -9.92 -0.64
C LEU A 66 -7.79 -8.83 0.11
N ILE A 67 -8.90 -9.17 0.80
CA ILE A 67 -9.62 -8.21 1.64
C ILE A 67 -8.71 -7.68 2.76
N ASP A 68 -7.94 -8.56 3.39
CA ASP A 68 -7.01 -8.22 4.45
C ASP A 68 -5.94 -7.23 3.98
N ILE A 69 -5.18 -7.56 2.92
CA ILE A 69 -4.15 -6.68 2.37
C ILE A 69 -4.72 -5.34 1.89
N ILE A 70 -5.83 -5.37 1.14
CA ILE A 70 -6.43 -4.14 0.61
C ILE A 70 -6.93 -3.24 1.76
N SER A 71 -7.43 -3.83 2.85
CA SER A 71 -7.85 -3.06 4.03
C SER A 71 -6.71 -2.35 4.75
N GLN A 72 -5.47 -2.84 4.62
CA GLN A 72 -4.26 -2.17 5.14
C GLN A 72 -3.89 -0.95 4.29
N VAL A 73 -4.18 -0.99 2.99
CA VAL A 73 -3.91 0.12 2.05
C VAL A 73 -5.01 1.18 2.15
N ARG A 74 -6.28 0.76 2.07
CA ARG A 74 -7.47 1.64 2.12
C ARG A 74 -7.98 1.81 3.54
N VAL A 75 -7.14 2.32 4.43
CA VAL A 75 -7.43 2.42 5.88
C VAL A 75 -8.70 3.23 6.22
N LYS A 76 -9.10 4.20 5.39
CA LYS A 76 -10.32 5.01 5.59
C LYS A 76 -11.60 4.16 5.44
N ASP A 77 -11.49 3.06 4.71
CA ASP A 77 -12.61 2.18 4.35
C ASP A 77 -12.61 0.89 5.20
N ILE A 78 -11.87 0.84 6.32
CA ILE A 78 -11.72 -0.37 7.16
C ILE A 78 -13.08 -0.95 7.61
N LYS A 79 -14.08 -0.08 7.86
CA LYS A 79 -15.45 -0.49 8.21
C LYS A 79 -16.13 -1.27 7.07
N LEU A 80 -15.90 -0.83 5.84
CA LEU A 80 -16.45 -1.45 4.64
C LEU A 80 -15.80 -2.82 4.40
N PHE A 81 -14.48 -2.91 4.53
CA PHE A 81 -13.77 -4.20 4.43
C PHE A 81 -14.15 -5.17 5.55
N THR A 82 -14.42 -4.67 6.77
CA THR A 82 -14.95 -5.50 7.86
C THR A 82 -16.30 -6.13 7.48
N GLU A 83 -17.19 -5.34 6.87
CA GLU A 83 -18.48 -5.85 6.43
C GLU A 83 -18.36 -6.86 5.29
N LEU A 84 -17.51 -6.59 4.29
CA LEU A 84 -17.22 -7.54 3.22
C LEU A 84 -16.65 -8.85 3.79
N TYR A 85 -15.63 -8.78 4.65
CA TYR A 85 -14.99 -9.95 5.27
C TYR A 85 -16.02 -10.77 6.07
N GLN A 86 -16.84 -10.12 6.89
CA GLN A 86 -17.90 -10.77 7.66
C GLN A 86 -18.92 -11.49 6.77
N LYS A 87 -19.35 -10.88 5.65
CA LYS A 87 -20.29 -11.52 4.72
C LYS A 87 -19.72 -12.81 4.16
N ILE A 88 -18.43 -12.83 3.79
CA ILE A 88 -17.75 -14.04 3.33
C ILE A 88 -17.64 -15.08 4.44
N LEU A 89 -17.22 -14.72 5.66
CA LEU A 89 -17.14 -15.66 6.78
C LEU A 89 -18.49 -16.32 7.10
N ASN A 90 -19.57 -15.54 7.09
CA ASN A 90 -20.91 -16.02 7.37
C ASN A 90 -21.42 -16.99 6.29
N GLU A 91 -21.25 -16.64 5.01
CA GLU A 91 -21.68 -17.47 3.88
C GLU A 91 -21.06 -18.87 3.93
N PHE A 92 -19.76 -18.94 4.21
CA PHE A 92 -19.02 -20.20 4.22
C PHE A 92 -18.89 -20.83 5.62
N SER A 93 -19.50 -20.24 6.64
CA SER A 93 -19.46 -20.70 8.03
C SER A 93 -18.04 -21.03 8.52
N CYS A 94 -17.07 -20.17 8.20
CA CYS A 94 -15.66 -20.38 8.55
C CYS A 94 -15.13 -19.31 9.52
N ILE A 95 -14.05 -19.62 10.23
CA ILE A 95 -13.36 -18.69 11.13
C ILE A 95 -11.89 -18.64 10.71
N ILE A 96 -11.56 -17.64 9.89
CA ILE A 96 -10.20 -17.36 9.44
C ILE A 96 -9.84 -15.97 9.95
N LYS A 97 -8.75 -15.86 10.71
CA LYS A 97 -8.29 -14.61 11.32
C LYS A 97 -7.50 -13.80 10.28
N PRO A 98 -7.83 -12.51 10.03
CA PRO A 98 -6.96 -11.65 9.23
C PRO A 98 -5.70 -11.24 10.01
N GLU A 99 -4.65 -10.85 9.29
CA GLU A 99 -3.40 -10.31 9.84
C GLU A 99 -3.51 -8.82 10.17
N ASN A 100 -4.35 -8.05 9.47
CA ASN A 100 -4.60 -6.64 9.82
C ASN A 100 -5.29 -6.53 11.18
N GLU A 101 -4.54 -6.06 12.18
CA GLU A 101 -4.98 -5.91 13.57
C GLU A 101 -6.28 -5.10 13.72
N LYS A 102 -6.44 -4.03 12.92
CA LYS A 102 -7.66 -3.21 12.92
C LYS A 102 -8.86 -3.98 12.41
N LEU A 103 -8.68 -4.78 11.35
CA LEU A 103 -9.73 -5.60 10.76
C LEU A 103 -10.17 -6.71 11.70
N VAL A 104 -9.22 -7.46 12.29
CA VAL A 104 -9.53 -8.53 13.26
C VAL A 104 -10.21 -7.98 14.51
N THR A 105 -9.79 -6.81 14.99
CA THR A 105 -10.42 -6.17 16.15
C THR A 105 -11.87 -5.77 15.86
N LEU A 106 -12.17 -5.20 14.69
CA LEU A 106 -13.56 -4.88 14.33
C LEU A 106 -14.41 -6.14 14.15
N LEU A 107 -13.86 -7.21 13.59
CA LEU A 107 -14.56 -8.51 13.51
C LEU A 107 -14.85 -9.06 14.91
N TYR A 108 -13.92 -8.89 15.86
CA TYR A 108 -14.11 -9.29 17.26
C TYR A 108 -15.31 -8.57 17.90
N TYR A 109 -15.38 -7.23 17.76
CA TYR A 109 -16.53 -6.47 18.26
C TYR A 109 -17.85 -6.84 17.58
N ARG A 110 -17.80 -7.43 16.38
CA ARG A 110 -18.97 -8.01 15.69
C ARG A 110 -19.32 -9.45 16.09
N GLY A 111 -18.62 -10.01 17.09
CA GLY A 111 -18.94 -11.32 17.68
C GLY A 111 -18.10 -12.49 17.16
N PHE A 112 -17.13 -12.26 16.27
CA PHE A 112 -16.19 -13.32 15.88
C PHE A 112 -15.14 -13.53 16.97
N LYS A 113 -14.90 -14.79 17.34
CA LYS A 113 -13.86 -15.14 18.30
C LYS A 113 -12.71 -15.84 17.57
N PHE A 114 -11.51 -15.33 17.75
CA PHE A 114 -10.29 -15.93 17.19
C PHE A 114 -9.44 -16.47 18.34
N GLU A 115 -8.77 -17.60 18.09
CA GLU A 115 -7.92 -18.23 19.09
C GLU A 115 -6.75 -17.30 19.48
N ASN A 116 -6.49 -17.16 20.78
CA ASN A 116 -5.40 -16.35 21.33
C ASN A 116 -5.41 -14.88 20.87
N PHE A 117 -6.60 -14.29 20.69
CA PHE A 117 -6.75 -12.88 20.32
C PHE A 117 -7.61 -12.13 21.32
N GLU A 118 -7.05 -11.04 21.86
CA GLU A 118 -7.77 -10.04 22.66
C GLU A 118 -7.50 -8.66 22.05
N PRO A 119 -8.53 -7.81 21.89
CA PRO A 119 -8.35 -6.51 21.25
C PRO A 119 -7.62 -5.52 22.18
N GLU A 120 -6.55 -4.90 21.68
CA GLU A 120 -5.81 -3.84 22.39
C GLU A 120 -6.40 -2.43 22.13
N MET A 121 -7.20 -2.28 21.08
CA MET A 121 -7.80 -1.02 20.65
C MET A 121 -9.32 -1.02 20.80
N LYS A 122 -9.91 0.16 21.06
CA LYS A 122 -11.37 0.31 21.06
C LYS A 122 -11.92 0.41 19.64
N GLU A 123 -13.19 0.03 19.46
CA GLU A 123 -13.87 0.13 18.17
C GLU A 123 -13.83 1.57 17.62
N GLU A 124 -14.11 2.58 18.46
CA GLU A 124 -14.13 3.98 18.00
C GLU A 124 -12.73 4.48 17.58
N GLU A 125 -11.67 3.98 18.20
CA GLU A 125 -10.29 4.31 17.88
C GLU A 125 -9.83 3.72 16.54
N ILE A 126 -10.45 2.62 16.11
CA ILE A 126 -10.15 2.00 14.82
C ILE A 126 -10.96 2.67 13.71
N LEU A 127 -12.24 2.96 13.98
CA LEU A 127 -13.13 3.61 13.02
C LEU A 127 -12.67 5.05 12.70
N ASN A 128 -12.06 5.72 13.67
CA ASN A 128 -11.44 7.02 13.46
C ASN A 128 -9.93 6.85 13.22
N LEU A 129 -9.41 7.28 12.06
CA LEU A 129 -7.96 7.19 11.75
C LEU A 129 -7.08 7.86 12.82
N TYR A 130 -7.61 8.93 13.42
CA TYR A 130 -7.04 9.68 14.52
C TYR A 130 -8.16 10.07 15.49
N SER A 131 -7.80 10.38 16.74
CA SER A 131 -8.73 10.94 17.71
C SER A 131 -9.47 12.16 17.14
N THR A 132 -10.78 12.27 17.37
CA THR A 132 -11.62 13.41 16.94
C THR A 132 -11.22 14.73 17.60
N GLU A 133 -10.44 14.66 18.67
CA GLU A 133 -9.85 15.82 19.36
C GLU A 133 -8.48 16.21 18.78
N SER A 134 -7.98 15.49 17.77
CA SER A 134 -6.72 15.79 17.09
C SER A 134 -6.94 16.56 15.79
N PRO A 135 -6.10 17.56 15.46
CA PRO A 135 -6.10 18.19 14.14
C PRO A 135 -5.96 17.19 12.98
N LEU A 136 -5.21 16.11 13.19
CA LEU A 136 -4.95 15.09 12.17
C LEU A 136 -6.23 14.39 11.70
N TYR A 137 -7.24 14.28 12.56
CA TYR A 137 -8.54 13.75 12.15
C TYR A 137 -9.17 14.61 11.05
N TYR A 138 -9.27 15.93 11.27
CA TYR A 138 -9.88 16.84 10.31
C TYR A 138 -9.07 16.92 9.02
N ILE A 139 -7.74 16.92 9.15
CA ILE A 139 -6.84 16.90 7.99
C ILE A 139 -7.05 15.65 7.16
N ALA A 140 -7.02 14.45 7.75
CA ALA A 140 -7.17 13.19 7.02
C ALA A 140 -8.54 13.04 6.31
N TRP A 141 -9.56 13.76 6.77
CA TRP A 141 -10.89 13.80 6.17
C TRP A 141 -11.15 15.03 5.29
N ASP A 142 -10.12 15.84 5.04
CA ASP A 142 -10.16 17.10 4.30
C ASP A 142 -11.22 18.12 4.77
N LYS A 143 -11.48 18.14 6.09
CA LYS A 143 -12.49 19.00 6.74
C LYS A 143 -11.88 20.35 7.15
N ILE A 144 -11.53 21.16 6.16
CA ILE A 144 -10.77 22.40 6.39
C ILE A 144 -11.49 23.43 7.29
N ASP A 145 -12.81 23.58 7.15
CA ASP A 145 -13.57 24.58 7.92
C ASP A 145 -13.63 24.20 9.41
N ASP A 146 -13.86 22.91 9.68
CA ASP A 146 -13.84 22.36 11.04
C ASP A 146 -12.45 22.47 11.67
N LEU A 147 -11.38 22.20 10.89
CA LEU A 147 -10.00 22.32 11.32
C LEU A 147 -9.69 23.76 11.78
N LYS A 148 -10.03 24.76 10.94
CA LYS A 148 -9.83 26.19 11.25
C LYS A 148 -10.64 26.63 12.46
N SER A 149 -11.89 26.17 12.57
CA SER A 149 -12.76 26.54 13.67
C SER A 149 -12.29 25.97 15.02
N LYS A 150 -11.87 24.71 15.05
CA LYS A 150 -11.47 24.02 16.29
C LYS A 150 -10.02 24.29 16.70
N PHE A 151 -9.12 24.52 15.74
CA PHE A 151 -7.69 24.69 16.00
C PHE A 151 -7.16 26.00 15.37
N PRO A 152 -7.63 27.18 15.84
CA PRO A 152 -7.23 28.46 15.27
C PRO A 152 -5.72 28.75 15.43
N ASN A 153 -5.07 28.13 16.43
CA ASN A 153 -3.64 28.25 16.71
C ASN A 153 -2.91 26.93 16.44
N LEU A 154 -3.26 26.25 15.34
CA LEU A 154 -2.62 24.99 14.95
C LEU A 154 -1.10 25.17 14.79
N ASP A 155 -0.32 24.39 15.53
CA ASP A 155 1.12 24.25 15.25
C ASP A 155 1.30 23.37 14.02
N ILE A 156 1.66 24.00 12.90
CA ILE A 156 1.77 23.35 11.59
C ILE A 156 3.00 22.43 11.46
N ASN A 157 3.98 22.56 12.37
CA ASN A 157 5.24 21.79 12.33
C ASN A 157 5.31 20.74 13.44
N GLN A 158 4.38 20.76 14.40
CA GLN A 158 4.34 19.78 15.48
C GLN A 158 4.05 18.38 14.93
N GLU A 159 4.99 17.46 15.12
CA GLU A 159 4.78 16.04 14.80
C GLU A 159 3.89 15.40 15.87
N SER A 160 2.82 14.73 15.44
CA SER A 160 1.93 13.95 16.28
C SER A 160 1.73 12.58 15.64
N ASN A 161 1.80 11.49 16.41
CA ASN A 161 1.77 10.13 15.86
C ASN A 161 2.79 9.88 14.72
N LYS A 162 3.98 10.49 14.84
CA LYS A 162 5.09 10.38 13.86
C LYS A 162 4.78 10.93 12.46
N ILE A 163 3.84 11.88 12.36
CA ILE A 163 3.45 12.57 11.14
C ILE A 163 3.16 14.05 11.42
N THR A 164 3.57 14.94 10.51
CA THR A 164 3.22 16.37 10.58
C THR A 164 1.82 16.62 10.01
N PRO A 165 1.16 17.74 10.34
CA PRO A 165 -0.08 18.15 9.69
C PRO A 165 0.01 18.12 8.15
N LEU A 166 1.10 18.66 7.58
CA LEU A 166 1.28 18.68 6.13
C LEU A 166 1.42 17.27 5.56
N ASP A 167 2.28 16.43 6.13
CA ASP A 167 2.42 15.04 5.70
C ASP A 167 1.12 14.25 5.81
N CYS A 168 0.30 14.53 6.82
CA CYS A 168 -1.01 13.91 6.96
C CYS A 168 -1.93 14.30 5.79
N SER A 169 -1.94 15.58 5.39
CA SER A 169 -2.73 16.03 4.24
C SER A 169 -2.26 15.37 2.93
N ILE A 170 -0.95 15.25 2.75
CA ILE A 170 -0.32 14.60 1.60
C ILE A 170 -0.70 13.11 1.56
N LYS A 171 -0.50 12.38 2.67
CA LYS A 171 -0.74 10.94 2.77
C LYS A 171 -2.18 10.53 2.45
N TYR A 172 -3.15 11.36 2.81
CA TYR A 172 -4.57 11.07 2.60
C TYR A 172 -5.19 11.85 1.44
N GLY A 173 -4.37 12.52 0.62
CA GLY A 173 -4.84 13.25 -0.56
C GLY A 173 -5.80 14.40 -0.25
N SER A 174 -5.66 15.01 0.93
CA SER A 174 -6.56 16.04 1.48
C SER A 174 -6.14 17.42 0.98
N GLU A 175 -6.55 17.72 -0.24
CA GLU A 175 -6.07 18.85 -1.04
C GLU A 175 -6.38 20.23 -0.42
N LEU A 176 -7.57 20.40 0.18
CA LEU A 176 -7.93 21.68 0.80
C LEU A 176 -7.06 21.96 2.03
N CYS A 177 -6.84 20.92 2.85
CA CYS A 177 -5.96 21.01 4.01
C CYS A 177 -4.50 21.19 3.61
N PHE A 178 -4.04 20.50 2.57
CA PHE A 178 -2.70 20.66 2.02
C PHE A 178 -2.43 22.10 1.61
N ASN A 179 -3.30 22.69 0.79
CA ASN A 179 -3.19 24.08 0.33
C ASN A 179 -3.19 25.07 1.51
N TYR A 180 -4.05 24.84 2.50
CA TYR A 180 -4.09 25.68 3.69
C TYR A 180 -2.79 25.62 4.50
N LEU A 181 -2.27 24.42 4.78
CA LEU A 181 -1.05 24.22 5.57
C LEU A 181 0.19 24.78 4.85
N LYS A 182 0.28 24.59 3.52
CA LYS A 182 1.30 25.20 2.67
C LYS A 182 1.28 26.73 2.76
N ASN A 183 0.11 27.34 2.69
CA ASN A 183 -0.05 28.80 2.82
C ASN A 183 0.35 29.34 4.20
N LEU A 184 0.29 28.52 5.24
CA LEU A 184 0.81 28.86 6.57
C LEU A 184 2.33 28.69 6.69
N GLY A 185 3.01 28.20 5.66
CA GLY A 185 4.46 28.00 5.63
C GLY A 185 4.93 26.62 6.12
N ALA A 186 4.04 25.62 6.16
CA ALA A 186 4.42 24.25 6.51
C ALA A 186 5.44 23.69 5.51
N GLN A 187 6.41 22.91 6.01
CA GLN A 187 7.50 22.36 5.21
C GLN A 187 7.35 20.85 5.01
N TYR A 188 7.79 20.37 3.85
CA TYR A 188 7.90 18.93 3.61
C TYR A 188 8.93 18.29 4.54
N THR A 189 8.68 17.03 4.89
CA THR A 189 9.63 16.16 5.56
C THR A 189 10.29 15.22 4.55
N ASN A 190 11.19 14.36 5.02
CA ASN A 190 11.79 13.29 4.22
C ASN A 190 10.83 12.11 3.92
N LYS A 191 9.59 12.15 4.43
CA LYS A 191 8.54 11.15 4.16
C LYS A 191 7.49 11.66 3.17
N SER A 192 7.46 12.97 2.89
CA SER A 192 6.39 13.60 2.11
C SER A 192 6.26 12.98 0.71
N GLU A 193 7.37 12.69 0.04
CA GLU A 193 7.39 12.14 -1.32
C GLU A 193 6.74 10.75 -1.35
N LYS A 194 7.09 9.89 -0.39
CA LYS A 194 6.44 8.58 -0.21
C LYS A 194 4.94 8.76 0.05
N TYR A 195 4.57 9.70 0.92
CA TYR A 195 3.17 9.94 1.24
C TYR A 195 2.36 10.47 0.06
N ALA A 196 2.94 11.28 -0.82
CA ALA A 196 2.24 11.79 -2.00
C ALA A 196 1.91 10.66 -2.97
N VAL A 197 2.85 9.73 -3.15
CA VAL A 197 2.62 8.52 -3.97
C VAL A 197 1.58 7.62 -3.33
N GLN A 198 1.60 7.41 -2.01
CA GLN A 198 0.57 6.62 -1.31
C GLN A 198 -0.82 7.28 -1.38
N GLY A 199 -0.88 8.61 -1.22
CA GLY A 199 -2.13 9.36 -1.19
C GLY A 199 -2.83 9.42 -2.54
N GLY A 200 -2.08 9.35 -3.64
CA GLY A 200 -2.64 9.25 -4.99
C GLY A 200 -3.33 10.51 -5.50
N ASN A 201 -3.33 11.60 -4.73
CA ASN A 201 -3.85 12.88 -5.20
C ASN A 201 -2.84 13.48 -6.19
N LYS A 202 -3.24 13.52 -7.47
CA LYS A 202 -2.39 13.99 -8.56
C LYS A 202 -2.01 15.45 -8.44
N ASN A 203 -2.89 16.30 -7.92
CA ASN A 203 -2.62 17.73 -7.78
C ASN A 203 -1.49 17.94 -6.77
N ILE A 204 -1.57 17.30 -5.60
CA ILE A 204 -0.51 17.33 -4.58
C ILE A 204 0.79 16.76 -5.14
N PHE A 205 0.73 15.60 -5.82
CA PHE A 205 1.90 14.96 -6.41
C PHE A 205 2.60 15.87 -7.44
N MET A 206 1.84 16.49 -8.35
CA MET A 206 2.39 17.37 -9.38
C MET A 206 2.94 18.67 -8.80
N GLU A 207 2.28 19.27 -7.80
CA GLU A 207 2.81 20.46 -7.12
C GLU A 207 4.16 20.16 -6.45
N MET A 208 4.31 18.99 -5.80
CA MET A 208 5.58 18.59 -5.21
C MET A 208 6.70 18.42 -6.26
N ILE A 209 6.37 17.92 -7.45
CA ILE A 209 7.32 17.82 -8.58
C ILE A 209 7.76 19.23 -9.02
N GLU A 210 6.81 20.16 -9.19
CA GLU A 210 7.10 21.54 -9.60
C GLU A 210 7.97 22.28 -8.59
N GLU A 211 7.84 21.95 -7.31
CA GLU A 211 8.67 22.46 -6.21
C GLU A 211 10.02 21.73 -6.06
N GLY A 212 10.37 20.84 -7.00
CA GLY A 212 11.68 20.22 -7.10
C GLY A 212 11.90 19.01 -6.20
N LYS A 213 10.83 18.36 -5.72
CA LYS A 213 10.95 17.09 -4.99
C LYS A 213 11.31 15.94 -5.93
N SER A 214 12.19 15.04 -5.47
CA SER A 214 12.53 13.83 -6.21
C SER A 214 11.68 12.65 -5.75
N PHE A 215 11.27 11.81 -6.71
CA PHE A 215 10.43 10.65 -6.45
C PHE A 215 11.13 9.35 -6.84
N ASP A 216 12.43 9.29 -6.59
CA ASP A 216 13.28 8.15 -6.97
C ASP A 216 12.82 6.86 -6.29
N ASN A 217 12.77 5.76 -7.05
CA ASN A 217 12.39 4.42 -6.57
C ASN A 217 10.97 4.32 -5.96
N MET A 218 10.00 5.07 -6.46
CA MET A 218 8.62 5.08 -5.95
C MET A 218 7.61 4.31 -6.79
N ILE A 219 8.00 3.77 -7.95
CA ILE A 219 7.06 3.10 -8.87
C ILE A 219 6.33 1.90 -8.24
N ASN A 220 7.01 1.06 -7.45
CA ASN A 220 6.35 -0.05 -6.75
C ASN A 220 5.32 0.48 -5.76
N THR A 221 5.64 1.53 -4.99
CA THR A 221 4.69 2.16 -4.05
C THR A 221 3.45 2.69 -4.79
N ALA A 222 3.60 3.29 -5.97
CA ALA A 222 2.47 3.73 -6.77
C ALA A 222 1.58 2.55 -7.19
N LEU A 223 2.18 1.44 -7.58
CA LEU A 223 1.47 0.23 -8.00
C LEU A 223 0.80 -0.49 -6.83
N ASP A 224 1.44 -0.60 -5.67
CA ASP A 224 0.88 -1.19 -4.45
C ASP A 224 -0.42 -0.48 -4.02
N TYR A 225 -0.48 0.83 -4.24
CA TYR A 225 -1.64 1.67 -3.97
C TYR A 225 -2.58 1.85 -5.19
N ARG A 226 -2.30 1.16 -6.31
CA ARG A 226 -3.03 1.21 -7.60
C ARG A 226 -3.20 2.60 -8.20
N HIS A 227 -2.26 3.50 -7.93
CA HIS A 227 -2.21 4.82 -8.55
C HIS A 227 -1.49 4.73 -9.90
N TYR A 228 -2.11 4.03 -10.85
CA TYR A 228 -1.49 3.70 -12.14
C TYR A 228 -1.01 4.93 -12.91
N GLU A 229 -1.74 6.04 -12.85
CA GLU A 229 -1.31 7.28 -13.51
C GLU A 229 -0.05 7.88 -12.89
N ILE A 230 0.13 7.78 -11.57
CA ILE A 230 1.38 8.17 -10.92
C ILE A 230 2.50 7.20 -11.32
N ALA A 231 2.23 5.88 -11.35
CA ALA A 231 3.21 4.90 -11.79
C ALA A 231 3.65 5.13 -13.25
N GLU A 232 2.73 5.50 -14.13
CA GLU A 232 3.00 5.87 -15.52
C GLU A 232 3.83 7.14 -15.62
N TYR A 233 3.51 8.16 -14.80
CA TYR A 233 4.31 9.37 -14.72
C TYR A 233 5.76 9.07 -14.28
N LEU A 234 5.93 8.24 -13.24
CA LEU A 234 7.23 7.83 -12.73
C LEU A 234 8.04 7.03 -13.77
N LYS A 235 7.38 6.13 -14.49
CA LYS A 235 8.00 5.41 -15.60
C LYS A 235 8.47 6.34 -16.72
N THR A 236 7.62 7.29 -17.09
CA THR A 236 7.83 8.16 -18.25
C THR A 236 8.89 9.22 -18.00
N ASN A 237 8.86 9.86 -16.82
CA ASN A 237 9.66 11.04 -16.52
C ASN A 237 10.90 10.72 -15.68
N PHE A 238 10.90 9.59 -14.97
CA PHE A 238 12.02 9.15 -14.12
C PHE A 238 12.59 7.79 -14.54
N GLU A 239 12.17 7.24 -15.69
CA GLU A 239 12.65 5.96 -16.24
C GLU A 239 12.54 4.79 -15.24
N GLN A 240 11.61 4.88 -14.28
CA GLN A 240 11.44 3.84 -13.27
C GLN A 240 10.70 2.63 -13.84
N THR A 241 11.09 1.44 -13.39
CA THR A 241 10.43 0.18 -13.77
C THR A 241 10.12 -0.64 -12.53
N PRO A 242 8.92 -1.26 -12.45
CA PRO A 242 8.63 -2.17 -11.37
C PRO A 242 9.51 -3.41 -11.47
N ASN A 243 9.92 -3.94 -10.32
CA ASN A 243 10.95 -4.99 -10.29
C ASN A 243 10.57 -6.22 -9.44
N SER A 244 9.37 -6.24 -8.85
CA SER A 244 8.97 -7.29 -7.91
C SER A 244 7.63 -7.94 -8.28
N ILE A 245 7.71 -9.15 -8.84
CA ILE A 245 6.54 -10.01 -9.10
C ILE A 245 5.85 -10.38 -7.78
N ALA A 246 6.63 -10.75 -6.76
CA ALA A 246 6.11 -11.17 -5.47
C ALA A 246 5.36 -10.04 -4.75
N GLU A 247 5.90 -8.82 -4.76
CA GLU A 247 5.24 -7.64 -4.19
C GLU A 247 3.94 -7.32 -4.94
N SER A 248 3.98 -7.37 -6.28
CA SER A 248 2.77 -7.19 -7.11
C SER A 248 1.70 -8.23 -6.75
N MET A 249 2.06 -9.51 -6.59
CA MET A 249 1.13 -10.55 -6.16
C MET A 249 0.63 -10.35 -4.72
N TYR A 250 1.50 -9.87 -3.83
CA TYR A 250 1.16 -9.61 -2.43
C TYR A 250 0.05 -8.56 -2.33
N PHE A 251 0.14 -7.47 -3.07
CA PHE A 251 -0.89 -6.41 -3.15
C PHE A 251 -2.03 -6.68 -4.15
N GLY A 252 -2.08 -7.89 -4.73
CA GLY A 252 -3.13 -8.29 -5.67
C GLY A 252 -3.07 -7.61 -7.04
N ASN A 253 -1.94 -7.02 -7.41
CA ASN A 253 -1.66 -6.43 -8.73
C ASN A 253 -1.26 -7.51 -9.75
N TYR A 254 -2.18 -8.42 -10.03
CA TYR A 254 -1.92 -9.61 -10.84
C TYR A 254 -1.68 -9.32 -12.32
N ASP A 255 -2.23 -8.24 -12.85
CA ASP A 255 -1.91 -7.69 -14.17
C ASP A 255 -0.45 -7.23 -14.26
N ILE A 256 0.05 -6.50 -13.27
CA ILE A 256 1.47 -6.11 -13.16
C ILE A 256 2.35 -7.35 -13.02
N ALA A 257 1.99 -8.28 -12.14
CA ALA A 257 2.73 -9.53 -11.95
C ALA A 257 2.81 -10.33 -13.26
N SER A 258 1.71 -10.39 -14.02
CA SER A 258 1.65 -11.02 -15.34
C SER A 258 2.57 -10.34 -16.35
N TYR A 259 2.55 -9.01 -16.39
CA TYR A 259 3.43 -8.24 -17.26
C TYR A 259 4.91 -8.51 -16.94
N LEU A 260 5.28 -8.48 -15.67
CA LEU A 260 6.65 -8.75 -15.23
C LEU A 260 7.08 -10.18 -15.58
N LEU A 261 6.23 -11.18 -15.34
CA LEU A 261 6.51 -12.58 -15.69
C LEU A 261 6.70 -12.78 -17.19
N THR A 262 5.83 -12.20 -18.02
CA THR A 262 5.92 -12.36 -19.49
C THR A 262 7.12 -11.63 -20.10
N ASN A 263 7.66 -10.63 -19.41
CA ASN A 263 8.88 -9.91 -19.81
C ASN A 263 10.15 -10.45 -19.13
N GLY A 264 10.14 -11.70 -18.64
CA GLY A 264 11.32 -12.38 -18.10
C GLY A 264 11.70 -11.98 -16.68
N GLY A 265 10.79 -11.34 -15.94
CA GLY A 265 10.98 -11.04 -14.52
C GLY A 265 11.22 -12.31 -13.70
N ASN A 266 12.19 -12.24 -12.78
CA ASN A 266 12.55 -13.38 -11.94
C ASN A 266 11.67 -13.42 -10.69
N ILE A 267 10.72 -14.37 -10.63
CA ILE A 267 9.86 -14.57 -9.45
C ILE A 267 10.66 -14.88 -8.18
N ASN A 268 11.84 -15.50 -8.33
CA ASN A 268 12.73 -15.86 -7.24
C ASN A 268 13.73 -14.74 -6.91
N SER A 269 13.57 -13.51 -7.42
CA SER A 269 14.53 -12.42 -7.17
C SER A 269 14.77 -12.19 -5.67
N ILE A 270 13.70 -12.16 -4.88
CA ILE A 270 13.76 -12.00 -3.41
C ILE A 270 14.46 -13.20 -2.77
N TYR A 271 14.04 -14.43 -3.12
CA TYR A 271 14.67 -15.64 -2.60
C TYR A 271 16.17 -15.70 -2.91
N ASN A 272 16.55 -15.38 -4.15
CA ASN A 272 17.93 -15.35 -4.60
C ASN A 272 18.73 -14.26 -3.87
N GLN A 273 18.12 -13.10 -3.60
CA GLN A 273 18.75 -12.04 -2.82
C GLN A 273 18.97 -12.47 -1.37
N PHE A 274 17.97 -13.06 -0.71
CA PHE A 274 18.12 -13.60 0.65
C PHE A 274 19.16 -14.71 0.71
N LEU A 275 19.13 -15.65 -0.24
CA LEU A 275 20.11 -16.73 -0.34
C LEU A 275 21.52 -16.18 -0.53
N SER A 276 21.68 -15.15 -1.37
CA SER A 276 22.96 -14.46 -1.59
C SER A 276 23.47 -13.76 -0.32
N ILE A 277 22.61 -12.99 0.37
CA ILE A 277 22.96 -12.35 1.65
C ILE A 277 23.37 -13.41 2.67
N PHE A 278 22.60 -14.50 2.78
CA PHE A 278 22.89 -15.60 3.70
C PHE A 278 24.24 -16.27 3.39
N ILE A 279 24.55 -16.54 2.12
CA ILE A 279 25.85 -17.08 1.71
C ILE A 279 26.99 -16.11 2.07
N ASN A 280 26.83 -14.81 1.83
CA ASN A 280 27.86 -13.81 2.18
C ASN A 280 28.09 -13.73 3.69
N VAL A 281 27.01 -13.68 4.49
CA VAL A 281 27.10 -13.69 5.96
C VAL A 281 27.78 -14.97 6.47
N LEU A 282 27.48 -16.13 5.86
CA LEU A 282 28.14 -17.39 6.19
C LEU A 282 29.63 -17.38 5.82
N LEU A 283 29.99 -16.88 4.63
CA LEU A 283 31.39 -16.79 4.19
C LEU A 283 32.20 -15.85 5.09
N ASP A 284 31.65 -14.70 5.47
CA ASP A 284 32.30 -13.76 6.38
C ASP A 284 32.48 -14.38 7.77
N SER A 285 31.46 -15.06 8.29
CA SER A 285 31.54 -15.77 9.58
C SER A 285 32.57 -16.91 9.55
N LEU A 286 32.65 -17.67 8.45
CA LEU A 286 33.64 -18.72 8.27
C LEU A 286 35.06 -18.15 8.17
N SER A 287 35.25 -17.05 7.43
CA SER A 287 36.56 -16.38 7.30
C SER A 287 37.06 -15.86 8.65
N LEU A 288 36.17 -15.30 9.48
CA LEU A 288 36.49 -14.83 10.82
C LEU A 288 36.91 -15.99 11.73
N ASN A 289 36.18 -17.11 11.70
CA ASN A 289 36.51 -18.30 12.47
C ASN A 289 37.86 -18.91 12.05
N ILE A 290 38.13 -18.99 10.75
CA ILE A 290 39.43 -19.46 10.24
C ILE A 290 40.56 -18.53 10.67
N TYR A 291 40.38 -17.21 10.57
CA TYR A 291 41.35 -16.21 11.03
C TYR A 291 41.64 -16.31 12.53
N GLN A 292 40.59 -16.46 13.36
CA GLN A 292 40.74 -16.64 14.81
C GLN A 292 41.50 -17.93 15.15
N CYS A 293 41.21 -19.03 14.45
CA CYS A 293 41.96 -20.28 14.58
C CYS A 293 43.44 -20.10 14.21
N PHE A 294 43.74 -19.38 13.12
CA PHE A 294 45.11 -19.11 12.69
C PHE A 294 45.88 -18.24 13.69
N MET A 295 45.24 -17.17 14.21
CA MET A 295 45.82 -16.30 15.24
C MET A 295 46.02 -17.00 16.60
N LYS A 296 45.20 -18.01 16.90
CA LYS A 296 45.39 -18.86 18.08
C LYS A 296 46.54 -19.84 17.89
N PHE A 297 46.72 -20.36 16.67
CA PHE A 297 47.83 -21.26 16.33
C PHE A 297 49.18 -20.53 16.31
N SER A 298 49.24 -19.29 15.79
CA SER A 298 50.47 -18.50 15.72
C SER A 298 51.00 -17.96 17.05
N ARG A 299 50.25 -18.16 18.16
CA ARG A 299 50.64 -17.79 19.52
C ARG A 299 51.30 -18.92 20.31
N TYR A 300 51.42 -20.11 19.72
CA TYR A 300 52.18 -21.24 20.25
C TYR A 300 53.46 -21.46 19.44
#